data_AF-A0A495ZYF9-F1
#
_entry.id   AF-A0A495ZYF9-F1
#
_cell.length_a   1.000
_cell.length_b   1.000
_cell.length_c   1.000
_cell.angle_alpha   90.00
_cell.angle_beta   90.00
_cell.angle_gamma   90.00
#
_symmetry.space_group_name_H-M   'P 1'
#
loop_
_entity.id
_entity.type
_entity.pdbx_description
1 polymer ?
#
loop_
_entity_poly.entity_id
_entity_poly.type
_entity_poly.pdbx_seq_one_letter_code
_entity_poly.pdbx_strand_id
1 'polypeptide(L)'
;MRCSFIIILCFCVVPSLFAATFTDVSQAAGVHQRETPIDENSGAWMGPGAAAVDYDNDGCWLDIFVVGDGGLPNALYHNNGDGTFTDIADKAGVADTPNGRGCVWFDYNNDGWRDLYVTCAGPNFLFMNNGDGTFTDVSEAAGIADAQHGTSASIADYDHDGWLDIYVANWGRPASLLVFEPAPRINVLYRNNGDGTFEEVTQAAGVDDGGIAWGAIFLITMEIHGLICL
;
A
#
# COMPACT_ATOMS: atom_id res chain seq x y z
N MET A 1 9.58 -77.05 20.51
CA MET A 1 9.22 -75.66 20.87
C MET A 1 10.37 -74.75 20.46
N ARG A 2 10.22 -74.00 19.37
CA ARG A 2 11.15 -72.94 18.97
C ARG A 2 10.33 -71.66 18.90
N CYS A 3 10.62 -70.71 19.80
CA CYS A 3 10.02 -69.38 19.78
C CYS A 3 10.71 -68.56 18.69
N SER A 4 9.94 -68.13 17.70
CA SER A 4 10.39 -67.11 16.75
C SER A 4 9.99 -65.74 17.28
N PHE A 5 10.96 -64.86 17.51
CA PHE A 5 10.71 -63.45 17.79
C PHE A 5 10.51 -62.70 16.46
N ILE A 6 9.39 -61.99 16.34
CA ILE A 6 9.15 -61.03 15.25
C ILE A 6 9.62 -59.67 15.76
N ILE A 7 10.63 -59.09 15.11
CA ILE A 7 11.03 -57.71 15.34
C ILE A 7 10.30 -56.85 14.31
N ILE A 8 9.39 -55.99 14.78
CA ILE A 8 8.78 -54.96 13.95
C ILE A 8 9.64 -53.70 14.08
N LEU A 9 10.40 -53.37 13.03
CA LEU A 9 11.09 -52.10 12.91
C LEU A 9 10.11 -51.07 12.32
N CYS A 10 9.61 -50.18 13.17
CA CYS A 10 8.83 -49.03 12.74
C CYS A 10 9.80 -47.92 12.28
N PHE A 11 9.94 -47.73 10.97
CA PHE A 11 10.66 -46.59 10.42
C PHE A 11 9.73 -45.37 10.46
N CYS A 12 10.01 -44.43 11.35
CA CYS A 12 9.39 -43.10 11.31
C CYS A 12 10.10 -42.30 10.21
N VAL A 13 9.48 -42.17 9.03
CA VAL A 13 9.95 -41.27 7.99
C VAL A 13 9.59 -39.87 8.45
N VAL A 14 10.56 -39.15 9.03
CA VAL A 14 10.41 -37.71 9.28
C VAL A 14 10.38 -37.06 7.89
N PRO A 15 9.30 -36.38 7.48
CA PRO A 15 9.31 -35.64 6.23
C PRO A 15 10.45 -34.64 6.33
N SER A 16 11.37 -34.68 5.37
CA SER A 16 12.35 -33.63 5.20
C SER A 16 11.59 -32.30 5.15
N LEU A 17 11.86 -31.43 6.13
CA LEU A 17 11.47 -30.03 6.11
C LEU A 17 12.11 -29.43 4.84
N PHE A 18 11.42 -29.49 3.72
CA PHE A 18 11.83 -28.77 2.53
C PHE A 18 11.66 -27.29 2.87
N ALA A 19 12.79 -26.62 3.10
CA ALA A 19 12.81 -25.18 3.12
C ALA A 19 12.29 -24.71 1.76
N ALA A 20 11.22 -23.92 1.74
CA ALA A 20 10.79 -23.25 0.53
C ALA A 20 11.96 -22.37 0.06
N THR A 21 12.48 -22.63 -1.14
CA THR A 21 13.52 -21.81 -1.73
C THR A 21 12.86 -20.68 -2.50
N PHE A 22 13.23 -19.44 -2.19
CA PHE A 22 12.86 -18.28 -3.01
C PHE A 22 13.80 -18.20 -4.21
N THR A 23 13.25 -17.97 -5.39
CA THR A 23 14.00 -17.70 -6.62
C THR A 23 13.57 -16.34 -7.12
N ASP A 24 14.54 -15.45 -7.37
CA ASP A 24 14.25 -14.19 -8.03
C ASP A 24 13.86 -14.46 -9.49
N VAL A 25 12.65 -14.06 -9.84
CA VAL A 25 12.08 -14.20 -11.19
C VAL A 25 11.80 -12.86 -11.84
N SER A 26 12.20 -11.74 -11.23
CA SER A 26 11.78 -10.38 -11.63
C SER A 26 12.02 -10.12 -13.12
N GLN A 27 13.25 -10.38 -13.60
CA GLN A 27 13.60 -10.21 -15.02
C GLN A 27 12.80 -11.14 -15.93
N ALA A 28 12.59 -12.40 -15.53
CA ALA A 28 11.84 -13.37 -16.32
C ALA A 28 10.35 -13.05 -16.39
N ALA A 29 9.82 -12.43 -15.33
CA ALA A 29 8.43 -11.99 -15.21
C ALA A 29 8.17 -10.61 -15.84
N GLY A 30 9.17 -9.94 -16.40
CA GLY A 30 9.01 -8.58 -16.96
C GLY A 30 8.93 -7.47 -15.92
N VAL A 31 9.22 -7.77 -14.64
CA VAL A 31 9.35 -6.77 -13.57
C VAL A 31 10.77 -6.24 -13.58
N HIS A 32 10.92 -4.98 -13.99
CA HIS A 32 12.23 -4.36 -14.15
C HIS A 32 12.65 -3.62 -12.88
N GLN A 33 13.87 -3.88 -12.42
CA GLN A 33 14.48 -3.11 -11.33
C GLN A 33 14.67 -1.66 -11.79
N ARG A 34 14.25 -0.72 -10.96
CA ARG A 34 14.37 0.71 -11.22
C ARG A 34 15.45 1.25 -10.30
N GLU A 35 16.66 1.41 -10.83
CA GLU A 35 17.79 1.92 -10.05
C GLU A 35 17.70 3.45 -9.95
N THR A 36 17.38 3.97 -8.76
CA THR A 36 17.84 5.30 -8.36
C THR A 36 19.28 5.17 -7.88
N PRO A 37 20.22 5.98 -8.41
CA PRO A 37 21.50 6.15 -7.73
C PRO A 37 21.23 6.73 -6.34
N ILE A 38 21.30 5.88 -5.32
CA ILE A 38 21.34 6.32 -3.91
C ILE A 38 22.67 7.03 -3.68
N ASP A 39 22.69 8.33 -3.95
CA ASP A 39 23.75 9.22 -3.48
C ASP A 39 23.26 10.10 -2.33
N GLU A 40 24.20 10.67 -1.59
CA GLU A 40 23.95 11.52 -0.41
C GLU A 40 23.10 12.77 -0.71
N ASN A 41 22.91 13.12 -1.98
CA ASN A 41 22.11 14.24 -2.46
C ASN A 41 20.75 13.82 -3.04
N SER A 42 20.52 12.52 -3.26
CA SER A 42 19.29 11.99 -3.88
C SER A 42 18.04 12.20 -3.04
N GLY A 43 18.18 12.43 -1.72
CA GLY A 43 17.04 12.59 -0.81
C GLY A 43 16.21 11.30 -0.60
N ALA A 44 16.62 10.20 -1.22
CA ALA A 44 16.02 8.87 -1.15
C ALA A 44 16.54 8.12 0.08
N TRP A 45 15.83 8.24 1.20
CA TRP A 45 16.20 7.59 2.48
C TRP A 45 15.22 6.48 2.91
N MET A 46 14.11 6.34 2.19
CA MET A 46 13.02 5.41 2.49
C MET A 46 12.64 4.70 1.21
N GLY A 47 12.65 3.37 1.21
CA GLY A 47 12.18 2.61 0.05
C GLY A 47 10.71 2.91 -0.24
N PRO A 48 10.30 3.00 -1.51
CA PRO A 48 8.93 3.28 -1.88
C PRO A 48 7.98 2.16 -1.46
N GLY A 49 6.74 2.53 -1.13
CA GLY A 49 5.66 1.59 -0.90
C GLY A 49 5.34 0.79 -2.16
N ALA A 50 4.91 -0.45 -1.94
CA ALA A 50 4.36 -1.31 -2.98
C ALA A 50 3.13 -2.02 -2.45
N ALA A 51 2.20 -2.33 -3.34
CA ALA A 51 0.98 -3.05 -3.01
C ALA A 51 0.60 -4.01 -4.13
N ALA A 52 0.06 -5.16 -3.76
CA ALA A 52 -0.62 -6.07 -4.68
C ALA A 52 -2.11 -5.76 -4.68
N VAL A 53 -2.73 -5.67 -5.85
CA VAL A 53 -4.13 -5.26 -6.03
C VAL A 53 -4.68 -5.92 -7.28
N ASP A 54 -5.98 -6.23 -7.33
CA ASP A 54 -6.70 -6.48 -8.59
C ASP A 54 -7.35 -5.15 -8.98
N TYR A 55 -6.72 -4.38 -9.88
CA TYR A 55 -7.21 -3.03 -10.22
C TYR A 55 -8.22 -3.05 -11.38
N ASP A 56 -8.19 -4.08 -12.23
CA ASP A 56 -9.06 -4.21 -13.40
C ASP A 56 -10.15 -5.28 -13.25
N ASN A 57 -10.31 -5.82 -12.03
CA ASN A 57 -11.33 -6.80 -11.66
C ASN A 57 -11.29 -8.05 -12.55
N ASP A 58 -10.09 -8.45 -12.99
CA ASP A 58 -9.90 -9.60 -13.87
C ASP A 58 -9.90 -10.95 -13.11
N GLY A 59 -10.01 -10.93 -11.78
CA GLY A 59 -10.30 -12.08 -10.92
C GLY A 59 -9.26 -12.33 -9.84
N CYS A 60 -8.51 -13.44 -9.96
CA CYS A 60 -7.52 -13.84 -8.94
C CYS A 60 -6.09 -13.36 -9.28
N TRP A 61 -5.91 -12.61 -10.35
CA TRP A 61 -4.59 -12.14 -10.75
C TRP A 61 -4.33 -10.81 -10.08
N LEU A 62 -3.51 -10.85 -9.04
CA LEU A 62 -3.03 -9.61 -8.44
C LEU A 62 -2.00 -8.98 -9.37
N ASP A 63 -2.22 -7.71 -9.66
CA ASP A 63 -1.29 -6.74 -10.20
C ASP A 63 -0.40 -6.19 -9.09
N ILE A 64 0.64 -5.44 -9.47
CA ILE A 64 1.58 -4.85 -8.53
C ILE A 64 1.75 -3.37 -8.84
N PHE A 65 1.50 -2.53 -7.86
CA PHE A 65 1.87 -1.13 -7.90
C PHE A 65 3.12 -0.88 -7.08
N VAL A 66 4.03 -0.08 -7.62
CA VAL A 66 5.27 0.33 -6.96
C VAL A 66 5.39 1.83 -7.07
N VAL A 67 5.51 2.51 -5.94
CA VAL A 67 5.72 3.95 -5.90
C VAL A 67 7.11 4.28 -6.47
N GLY A 68 7.22 5.35 -7.24
CA GLY A 68 8.47 5.89 -7.73
C GLY A 68 9.16 6.72 -6.64
N ASP A 69 10.44 6.43 -6.38
CA ASP A 69 11.27 7.20 -5.45
C ASP A 69 12.30 8.04 -6.21
N GLY A 70 12.80 9.11 -5.59
CA GLY A 70 13.90 9.93 -6.12
C GLY A 70 13.62 10.60 -7.48
N GLY A 71 12.35 10.87 -7.79
CA GLY A 71 11.93 11.48 -9.07
C GLY A 71 11.74 10.48 -10.22
N LEU A 72 11.75 9.18 -9.95
CA LEU A 72 11.32 8.17 -10.90
C LEU A 72 9.79 8.08 -10.97
N PRO A 73 9.21 7.66 -12.12
CA PRO A 73 7.79 7.39 -12.20
C PRO A 73 7.38 6.18 -11.36
N ASN A 74 6.08 6.06 -11.05
CA ASN A 74 5.46 4.87 -10.48
C ASN A 74 5.43 3.71 -11.49
N ALA A 75 5.21 2.49 -10.99
CA ALA A 75 4.99 1.29 -11.78
C ALA A 75 3.59 0.76 -11.48
N LEU A 76 2.86 0.39 -12.53
CA LEU A 76 1.67 -0.42 -12.41
C LEU A 76 1.87 -1.63 -13.32
N TYR A 77 2.29 -2.73 -12.71
CA TYR A 77 2.54 -3.99 -13.38
C TYR A 77 1.25 -4.78 -13.48
N HIS A 78 0.62 -4.72 -14.66
CA HIS A 78 -0.54 -5.55 -14.96
C HIS A 78 -0.12 -7.01 -15.15
N ASN A 79 -0.81 -7.93 -14.48
CA ASN A 79 -0.53 -9.35 -14.55
C ASN A 79 -1.14 -9.96 -15.82
N ASN A 80 -0.30 -10.50 -16.70
CA ASN A 80 -0.76 -11.06 -17.97
C ASN A 80 -1.44 -12.45 -17.81
N GLY A 81 -1.50 -13.00 -16.59
CA GLY A 81 -2.09 -14.31 -16.29
C GLY A 81 -1.23 -15.52 -16.70
N ASP A 82 -0.02 -15.28 -17.21
CA ASP A 82 0.93 -16.31 -17.64
C ASP A 82 2.24 -16.32 -16.83
N GLY A 83 2.25 -15.60 -15.70
CA GLY A 83 3.42 -15.42 -14.85
C GLY A 83 4.33 -14.25 -15.29
N THR A 84 3.90 -13.46 -16.27
CA THR A 84 4.58 -12.22 -16.69
C THR A 84 3.73 -10.99 -16.39
N PHE A 85 4.38 -9.83 -16.38
CA PHE A 85 3.78 -8.53 -16.12
C PHE A 85 4.06 -7.54 -17.24
N THR A 86 3.13 -6.62 -17.43
CA THR A 86 3.28 -5.46 -18.33
C THR A 86 3.20 -4.18 -17.53
N ASP A 87 4.22 -3.32 -17.60
CA ASP A 87 4.15 -1.99 -17.00
C ASP A 87 3.23 -1.07 -17.82
N ILE A 88 2.15 -0.61 -17.19
CA ILE A 88 1.12 0.23 -17.81
C ILE A 88 0.96 1.59 -17.12
N ALA A 89 1.85 1.97 -16.19
CA ALA A 89 1.68 3.18 -15.36
C ALA A 89 1.40 4.45 -16.18
N ASP A 90 2.17 4.68 -17.25
CA ASP A 90 2.01 5.84 -18.14
C ASP A 90 0.66 5.82 -18.86
N LYS A 91 0.26 4.64 -19.36
CA LYS A 91 -1.00 4.46 -20.09
C LYS A 91 -2.21 4.62 -19.16
N ALA A 92 -2.08 4.13 -17.93
CA ALA A 92 -3.10 4.20 -16.90
C ALA A 92 -3.22 5.61 -16.30
N GLY A 93 -2.21 6.47 -16.46
CA GLY A 93 -2.22 7.84 -15.95
C GLY A 93 -1.76 7.97 -14.49
N VAL A 94 -1.07 6.96 -13.96
CA VAL A 94 -0.61 6.91 -12.55
C VAL A 94 0.91 6.99 -12.42
N ALA A 95 1.64 7.25 -13.51
CA ALA A 95 3.10 7.27 -13.49
C ALA A 95 3.70 8.43 -12.68
N ASP A 96 3.01 9.57 -12.58
CA ASP A 96 3.59 10.79 -12.01
C ASP A 96 3.00 11.11 -10.63
N THR A 97 3.78 10.82 -9.58
CA THR A 97 3.55 11.33 -8.22
C THR A 97 4.88 11.82 -7.66
N PRO A 98 5.23 13.10 -7.82
CA PRO A 98 6.52 13.61 -7.40
C PRO A 98 6.78 13.37 -5.90
N ASN A 99 7.92 12.74 -5.59
CA ASN A 99 8.30 12.36 -4.22
C ASN A 99 7.30 11.43 -3.52
N GLY A 100 6.73 10.47 -4.24
CA GLY A 100 5.91 9.41 -3.64
C GLY A 100 6.66 8.64 -2.54
N ARG A 101 5.92 8.17 -1.53
CA ARG A 101 6.45 7.40 -0.39
C ARG A 101 5.71 6.10 -0.16
N GLY A 102 4.39 6.15 -0.08
CA GLY A 102 3.54 5.02 0.30
C GLY A 102 2.29 5.00 -0.56
N CYS A 103 1.62 3.86 -0.61
CA CYS A 103 0.38 3.70 -1.35
C CYS A 103 -0.61 2.79 -0.60
N VAL A 104 -1.90 3.06 -0.78
CA VAL A 104 -3.00 2.19 -0.36
C VAL A 104 -4.04 2.10 -1.48
N TRP A 105 -4.70 0.95 -1.56
CA TRP A 105 -5.74 0.67 -2.54
C TRP A 105 -7.05 0.38 -1.82
N PHE A 106 -8.12 1.04 -2.26
CA PHE A 106 -9.46 0.89 -1.69
C PHE A 106 -10.50 1.42 -2.66
N ASP A 107 -11.77 1.09 -2.45
CA ASP A 107 -12.88 1.64 -3.24
C ASP A 107 -13.40 2.88 -2.49
N TYR A 108 -13.03 4.09 -2.92
CA TYR A 108 -13.34 5.30 -2.15
C TYR A 108 -14.76 5.82 -2.42
N ASN A 109 -15.32 5.47 -3.58
CA ASN A 109 -16.62 5.94 -4.04
C ASN A 109 -17.70 4.83 -4.07
N ASN A 110 -17.36 3.63 -3.57
CA ASN A 110 -18.22 2.43 -3.53
C ASN A 110 -18.74 2.00 -4.91
N ASP A 111 -17.96 2.20 -5.96
CA ASP A 111 -18.32 1.83 -7.34
C ASP A 111 -17.87 0.40 -7.74
N GLY A 112 -17.15 -0.28 -6.86
CA GLY A 112 -16.63 -1.63 -7.05
C GLY A 112 -15.25 -1.69 -7.72
N TRP A 113 -14.62 -0.56 -7.99
CA TRP A 113 -13.25 -0.47 -8.51
C TRP A 113 -12.28 -0.06 -7.41
N ARG A 114 -11.03 -0.53 -7.52
CA ARG A 114 -9.98 -0.12 -6.59
C ARG A 114 -9.32 1.15 -7.09
N ASP A 115 -9.43 2.18 -6.27
CA ASP A 115 -8.77 3.46 -6.40
C ASP A 115 -7.44 3.44 -5.67
N LEU A 116 -6.56 4.36 -6.06
CA LEU A 116 -5.19 4.44 -5.56
C LEU A 116 -4.98 5.74 -4.81
N TYR A 117 -4.56 5.66 -3.56
CA TYR A 117 -4.06 6.79 -2.81
C TYR A 117 -2.55 6.68 -2.60
N VAL A 118 -1.81 7.72 -2.95
CA VAL A 118 -0.34 7.80 -2.83
C VAL A 118 0.03 8.93 -1.90
N THR A 119 0.76 8.61 -0.84
CA THR A 119 1.33 9.61 0.07
C THR A 119 2.67 10.12 -0.45
N CYS A 120 2.90 11.43 -0.37
CA CYS A 120 4.06 12.10 -0.96
C CYS A 120 4.77 13.01 0.03
N ALA A 121 5.99 13.42 -0.33
CA ALA A 121 6.67 14.56 0.30
C ALA A 121 6.17 15.87 -0.35
N GLY A 122 4.97 16.30 0.03
CA GLY A 122 4.19 17.32 -0.68
C GLY A 122 2.75 16.84 -0.86
N PRO A 123 1.97 17.44 -1.78
CA PRO A 123 0.59 17.03 -2.03
C PRO A 123 0.48 15.52 -2.28
N ASN A 124 -0.40 14.87 -1.52
CA ASN A 124 -0.79 13.48 -1.76
C ASN A 124 -1.71 13.38 -2.99
N PHE A 125 -1.78 12.18 -3.57
CA PHE A 125 -2.60 11.92 -4.76
C PHE A 125 -3.67 10.86 -4.49
N LEU A 126 -4.91 11.13 -4.89
CA LEU A 126 -6.03 10.18 -5.00
C LEU A 126 -6.40 10.02 -6.48
N PHE A 127 -6.15 8.83 -7.00
CA PHE A 127 -6.47 8.43 -8.37
C PHE A 127 -7.73 7.56 -8.36
N MET A 128 -8.83 8.12 -8.88
CA MET A 128 -10.07 7.39 -9.11
C MET A 128 -9.90 6.47 -10.32
N ASN A 129 -10.25 5.20 -10.17
CA ASN A 129 -10.26 4.24 -11.25
C ASN A 129 -11.50 4.44 -12.13
N ASN A 130 -11.30 4.62 -13.44
CA ASN A 130 -12.41 4.85 -14.37
C ASN A 130 -13.12 3.54 -14.80
N GLY A 131 -12.63 2.37 -14.38
CA GLY A 131 -13.14 1.06 -14.75
C GLY A 131 -12.79 0.61 -16.17
N ASP A 132 -11.92 1.36 -16.85
CA ASP A 132 -11.42 1.07 -18.21
C ASP A 132 -9.90 0.88 -18.27
N GLY A 133 -9.27 0.72 -17.10
CA GLY A 133 -7.82 0.62 -16.92
C GLY A 133 -7.09 1.96 -16.92
N THR A 134 -7.83 3.08 -16.88
CA THR A 134 -7.27 4.43 -16.69
C THR A 134 -7.72 5.04 -15.37
N PHE A 135 -6.98 6.03 -14.91
CA PHE A 135 -7.23 6.72 -13.66
C PHE A 135 -7.33 8.23 -13.84
N THR A 136 -8.11 8.86 -12.97
CA THR A 136 -8.29 10.31 -12.89
C THR A 136 -7.78 10.81 -11.54
N ASP A 137 -6.85 11.77 -11.54
CA ASP A 137 -6.48 12.48 -10.31
C ASP A 137 -7.65 13.34 -9.83
N VAL A 138 -8.20 13.00 -8.67
CA VAL A 138 -9.32 13.69 -8.01
C VAL A 138 -8.91 14.33 -6.69
N SER A 139 -7.62 14.37 -6.35
CA SER A 139 -7.10 14.75 -5.03
C SER A 139 -7.61 16.11 -4.53
N GLU A 140 -7.56 17.11 -5.42
CA GLU A 140 -8.02 18.48 -5.13
C GLU A 140 -9.55 18.54 -5.01
N ALA A 141 -10.27 17.87 -5.92
CA ALA A 141 -11.73 17.84 -5.92
C ALA A 141 -12.29 17.11 -4.69
N ALA A 142 -11.59 16.06 -4.25
CA ALA A 142 -11.92 15.28 -3.07
C ALA A 142 -11.46 15.95 -1.76
N GLY A 143 -10.67 17.03 -1.80
CA GLY A 143 -10.21 17.75 -0.62
C GLY A 143 -9.11 17.03 0.18
N ILE A 144 -8.38 16.11 -0.45
CA ILE A 144 -7.38 15.24 0.20
C ILE A 144 -5.95 15.42 -0.35
N ALA A 145 -5.73 16.46 -1.17
CA ALA A 145 -4.42 16.86 -1.68
C ALA A 145 -3.53 17.51 -0.58
N ASP A 146 -3.42 16.85 0.59
CA ASP A 146 -2.66 17.38 1.72
C ASP A 146 -1.18 17.54 1.37
N ALA A 147 -0.67 18.77 1.48
CA ALA A 147 0.73 19.11 1.22
C ALA A 147 1.66 18.79 2.41
N GLN A 148 1.22 17.94 3.33
CA GLN A 148 2.09 17.38 4.34
C GLN A 148 3.10 16.39 3.77
N HIS A 149 3.97 15.86 4.62
CA HIS A 149 4.98 14.89 4.21
C HIS A 149 4.48 13.51 4.64
N GLY A 150 3.50 13.00 3.89
CA GLY A 150 2.87 11.71 4.15
C GLY A 150 3.86 10.58 3.93
N THR A 151 4.02 9.69 4.91
CA THR A 151 4.91 8.52 4.82
C THR A 151 4.17 7.25 4.47
N SER A 152 2.96 7.09 4.99
CA SER A 152 2.08 5.97 4.74
C SER A 152 0.64 6.36 5.06
N ALA A 153 -0.30 5.56 4.59
CA ALA A 153 -1.71 5.69 4.92
C ALA A 153 -2.27 4.34 5.34
N SER A 154 -3.38 4.36 6.06
CA SER A 154 -4.19 3.19 6.34
C SER A 154 -5.67 3.52 6.15
N ILE A 155 -6.43 2.51 5.74
CA ILE A 155 -7.84 2.65 5.38
C ILE A 155 -8.70 1.87 6.37
N ALA A 156 -9.80 2.47 6.83
CA ALA A 156 -10.84 1.81 7.61
C ALA A 156 -12.11 2.65 7.61
N ASP A 157 -13.27 2.02 7.74
CA ASP A 157 -14.52 2.71 8.11
C ASP A 157 -14.53 2.88 9.64
N TYR A 158 -14.10 4.04 10.14
CA TYR A 158 -13.88 4.22 11.59
C TYR A 158 -15.17 4.59 12.35
N ASP A 159 -16.16 5.17 11.67
CA ASP A 159 -17.43 5.59 12.26
C ASP A 159 -18.64 4.73 11.86
N HIS A 160 -18.39 3.66 11.09
CA HIS A 160 -19.35 2.65 10.64
C HIS A 160 -20.44 3.23 9.72
N ASP A 161 -20.09 4.20 8.89
CA ASP A 161 -21.03 4.81 7.94
C ASP A 161 -21.07 4.09 6.57
N GLY A 162 -20.20 3.11 6.38
CA GLY A 162 -20.09 2.32 5.14
C GLY A 162 -19.16 2.94 4.09
N TRP A 163 -18.46 4.02 4.42
CA TRP A 163 -17.44 4.65 3.59
C TRP A 163 -16.07 4.47 4.22
N LEU A 164 -15.09 4.15 3.40
CA LEU A 164 -13.73 3.93 3.88
C LEU A 164 -13.02 5.28 4.07
N ASP A 165 -12.50 5.49 5.28
CA ASP A 165 -11.76 6.67 5.72
C ASP A 165 -10.25 6.47 5.60
N ILE A 166 -9.49 7.56 5.63
CA ILE A 166 -8.03 7.53 5.49
C ILE A 166 -7.35 8.13 6.70
N TYR A 167 -6.44 7.36 7.32
CA TYR A 167 -5.48 7.90 8.28
C TYR A 167 -4.10 8.00 7.64
N VAL A 168 -3.52 9.19 7.66
CA VAL A 168 -2.22 9.52 7.05
C VAL A 168 -1.20 9.73 8.15
N ALA A 169 -0.16 8.89 8.16
CA ALA A 169 1.02 9.09 8.98
C ALA A 169 1.91 10.15 8.34
N ASN A 170 2.30 11.16 9.12
CA ASN A 170 3.11 12.27 8.63
C ASN A 170 4.50 12.27 9.28
N TRP A 171 5.52 12.57 8.47
CA TRP A 171 6.89 12.79 8.94
C TRP A 171 7.27 14.26 8.88
N GLY A 172 7.69 14.85 10.00
CA GLY A 172 8.28 16.20 10.00
C GLY A 172 9.80 16.22 9.79
N ARG A 173 10.32 17.05 8.85
CA ARG A 173 11.61 17.82 8.90
C ARG A 173 11.72 18.93 7.81
N PRO A 174 12.52 20.01 8.03
CA PRO A 174 12.38 21.09 9.02
C PRO A 174 11.93 22.44 8.41
N ALA A 175 11.55 23.40 9.25
CA ALA A 175 11.73 24.81 8.90
C ALA A 175 13.23 25.11 8.83
N SER A 176 13.85 25.10 7.63
CA SER A 176 15.26 25.48 7.40
C SER A 176 16.35 24.62 8.08
N LEU A 177 17.47 24.40 7.37
CA LEU A 177 18.70 23.77 7.89
C LEU A 177 19.34 24.50 9.09
N LEU A 178 18.86 25.71 9.42
CA LEU A 178 19.40 26.57 10.48
C LEU A 178 18.47 26.69 11.70
N VAL A 179 17.27 26.10 11.65
CA VAL A 179 16.29 26.19 12.74
C VAL A 179 15.80 24.78 13.06
N PHE A 180 16.28 24.23 14.17
CA PHE A 180 15.76 22.99 14.77
C PHE A 180 14.42 23.25 15.44
N GLU A 181 13.43 23.70 14.67
CA GLU A 181 12.04 23.65 15.09
C GLU A 181 11.37 22.61 14.19
N PRO A 182 11.42 21.31 14.55
CA PRO A 182 10.47 20.37 13.96
C PRO A 182 9.10 20.84 14.44
N ALA A 183 8.39 21.63 13.63
CA ALA A 183 6.96 21.74 13.83
C ALA A 183 6.44 20.30 13.68
N PRO A 184 5.95 19.66 14.76
CA PRO A 184 5.36 18.34 14.64
C PRO A 184 4.24 18.46 13.59
N ARG A 185 4.29 17.62 12.56
CA ARG A 185 3.16 17.48 11.66
C ARG A 185 2.17 16.54 12.33
N ILE A 186 0.90 16.89 12.23
CA ILE A 186 -0.18 16.13 12.83
C ILE A 186 -0.47 14.97 11.87
N ASN A 187 -0.56 13.76 12.39
CA ASN A 187 -1.13 12.66 11.62
C ASN A 187 -2.59 13.00 11.33
N VAL A 188 -3.06 12.77 10.11
CA VAL A 188 -4.38 13.28 9.71
C VAL A 188 -5.36 12.15 9.56
N LEU A 189 -6.54 12.31 10.15
CA LEU A 189 -7.70 11.46 9.84
C LEU A 189 -8.65 12.22 8.91
N TYR A 190 -8.90 11.64 7.74
CA TYR A 190 -9.88 12.09 6.77
C TYR A 190 -11.10 11.18 6.81
N ARG A 191 -12.26 11.73 7.17
CA ARG A 191 -13.54 11.03 7.01
C ARG A 191 -14.04 11.17 5.58
N ASN A 192 -14.47 10.09 4.98
CA ASN A 192 -15.14 10.11 3.68
C ASN A 192 -16.61 10.52 3.85
N ASN A 193 -17.06 11.54 3.12
CA ASN A 193 -18.42 12.05 3.26
C ASN A 193 -19.46 11.27 2.43
N GLY A 194 -19.02 10.30 1.62
CA GLY A 194 -19.87 9.52 0.72
C GLY A 194 -20.40 10.29 -0.49
N ASP A 195 -19.92 11.50 -0.72
CA ASP A 195 -20.25 12.35 -1.88
C ASP A 195 -19.05 12.60 -2.81
N GLY A 196 -17.97 11.83 -2.60
CA GLY A 196 -16.70 11.97 -3.32
C GLY A 196 -15.73 12.96 -2.69
N THR A 197 -16.04 13.51 -1.52
CA THR A 197 -15.17 14.40 -0.76
C THR A 197 -14.77 13.82 0.59
N PHE A 198 -13.64 14.31 1.12
CA PHE A 198 -13.16 14.01 2.46
C PHE A 198 -13.17 15.25 3.34
N GLU A 199 -13.43 15.05 4.63
CA GLU A 199 -13.32 16.06 5.67
C GLU A 199 -12.19 15.68 6.64
N GLU A 200 -11.32 16.63 6.98
CA GLU A 200 -10.33 16.44 8.04
C GLU A 200 -10.99 16.50 9.42
N VAL A 201 -10.92 15.40 10.16
CA VAL A 201 -11.62 15.22 11.45
C VAL A 201 -10.67 14.90 12.61
N THR A 202 -9.37 15.08 12.41
CA THR A 202 -8.31 14.61 13.33
C THR A 202 -8.53 15.06 14.77
N GLN A 203 -8.75 16.36 14.97
CA GLN A 203 -8.99 16.91 16.30
C GLN A 203 -10.33 16.46 16.89
N ALA A 204 -11.37 16.39 16.06
CA ALA A 204 -12.71 15.96 16.50
C ALA A 204 -12.72 14.50 16.93
N ALA A 205 -11.92 13.66 16.26
CA ALA A 205 -11.73 12.24 16.57
C ALA A 205 -10.73 12.00 17.71
N GLY A 206 -9.99 13.02 18.16
CA GLY A 206 -9.02 12.92 19.26
C GLY A 206 -7.76 12.11 18.90
N VAL A 207 -7.40 12.09 17.62
CA VAL A 207 -6.21 11.42 17.06
C VAL A 207 -5.19 12.44 16.54
N ASP A 208 -5.21 13.66 17.08
CA ASP A 208 -4.31 14.77 16.74
C ASP A 208 -2.92 14.59 17.36
N ASP A 209 -2.43 13.35 17.41
CA ASP A 209 -1.11 13.04 17.93
C ASP A 209 -0.03 13.65 17.02
N GLY A 210 0.65 14.67 17.54
CA GLY A 210 1.77 15.30 16.84
C GLY A 210 3.03 14.44 16.96
N GLY A 211 3.79 14.32 15.89
CA GLY A 211 5.06 13.59 15.96
C GLY A 211 5.67 13.25 14.61
N ILE A 212 6.56 12.26 14.64
CA ILE A 212 7.08 11.63 13.44
C ILE A 212 6.49 10.22 13.39
N ALA A 213 5.68 9.96 12.37
CA ALA A 213 5.13 8.65 12.10
C ALA A 213 5.66 8.10 10.76
N TRP A 214 6.00 6.81 10.76
CA TRP A 214 6.49 6.09 9.58
C TRP A 214 5.46 5.14 8.99
N GLY A 215 4.54 4.67 9.81
CA GLY A 215 3.58 3.63 9.49
C GLY A 215 2.24 3.94 10.15
N ALA A 216 1.16 3.75 9.42
CA ALA A 216 -0.19 3.66 9.95
C ALA A 216 -0.74 2.25 9.68
N ILE A 217 -1.42 1.69 10.67
CA ILE A 217 -2.13 0.41 10.53
C ILE A 217 -3.45 0.56 11.27
N PHE A 218 -4.57 0.41 10.56
CA PHE A 218 -5.85 0.13 11.21
C PHE A 218 -5.94 -1.36 11.50
N LEU A 219 -6.15 -1.70 12.77
CA LEU A 219 -6.38 -3.08 13.18
C LEU A 219 -7.87 -3.25 13.53
N ILE A 220 -8.65 -3.79 12.59
CA ILE A 220 -10.00 -4.25 12.93
C ILE A 220 -9.84 -5.64 13.55
N THR A 221 -10.10 -5.76 14.85
CA THR A 221 -10.24 -7.08 15.46
C THR A 221 -11.48 -7.73 14.89
N MET A 222 -11.32 -8.63 13.92
CA MET A 222 -12.37 -9.60 13.62
C MET A 222 -12.49 -10.51 14.84
N GLU A 223 -13.48 -10.26 15.70
CA GLU A 223 -13.94 -11.30 16.61
C GLU A 223 -14.50 -12.43 15.73
N ILE A 224 -13.69 -13.48 15.58
CA ILE A 224 -14.08 -14.68 14.84
C ILE A 224 -15.14 -15.42 15.67
N HIS A 225 -16.37 -14.93 15.65
CA HIS A 225 -17.51 -15.69 16.12
C HIS A 225 -17.85 -16.75 15.06
N GLY A 226 -17.18 -17.89 15.15
CA GLY A 226 -17.60 -19.15 14.52
C GLY A 226 -16.83 -19.54 13.27
N LEU A 227 -15.75 -20.31 13.47
CA LEU A 227 -15.42 -21.39 12.53
C LEU A 227 -16.67 -22.28 12.36
N ILE A 228 -17.06 -22.56 11.12
CA ILE A 228 -17.29 -23.89 10.54
C ILE A 228 -17.56 -23.66 9.04
N CYS A 229 -16.63 -24.07 8.18
CA CYS A 229 -16.96 -24.60 6.86
C CYS A 229 -16.46 -26.06 6.83
N LEU A 230 -17.39 -26.98 6.60
CA LEU A 230 -17.15 -28.38 6.27
C LEU A 230 -16.60 -28.52 4.85
#